data_AF-A0A1D2N934-F1
#
_entry.id   AF-A0A1D2N934-F1
#
_cell.length_a   1.000
_cell.length_b   1.000
_cell.length_c   1.000
_cell.angle_alpha   90.00
_cell.angle_beta   90.00
_cell.angle_gamma   90.00
#
_symmetry.space_group_name_H-M   'P 1'
#
loop_
_entity.id
_entity.type
_entity.pdbx_description
1 polymer ?
#
loop_
_entity_poly.entity_id
_entity_poly.type
_entity_poly.pdbx_seq_one_letter_code
_entity_poly.pdbx_strand_id
1 'polypeptide(L)'
;MIMYESLSEEIDVLLKRLTEVNEKMGEFPPQNSSFIHTLTRHRDILQDYTQEFRKTQNNLKSRKEREELLQGVKKEIDSSKTALNRRLDLYMKERDHLVSAAFKKIQSRMMDITSRFPTLNNLIHKINMKKRKDSIIIGCVIGICTFLLLYYGFHN
;
A
#
# COMPACT_ATOMS: atom_id res chain seq x y z
N MET A 1 -15.75 -3.35 -27.19
CA MET A 1 -15.18 -2.59 -28.33
C MET A 1 -15.48 -3.28 -29.66
N ILE A 2 -15.08 -4.54 -29.86
CA ILE A 2 -15.35 -5.30 -31.11
C ILE A 2 -16.86 -5.36 -31.43
N MET A 3 -17.70 -5.60 -30.41
CA MET A 3 -19.17 -5.61 -30.57
C MET A 3 -19.76 -4.24 -30.97
N TYR A 4 -19.12 -3.13 -30.59
CA TYR A 4 -19.58 -1.79 -30.95
C TYR A 4 -19.20 -1.43 -32.39
N GLU A 5 -17.97 -1.72 -32.80
CA GLU A 5 -17.50 -1.50 -34.18
C GLU A 5 -18.38 -2.26 -35.18
N SER A 6 -18.68 -3.53 -34.88
CA SER A 6 -19.58 -4.34 -35.71
C SER A 6 -21.00 -3.77 -35.79
N LEU A 7 -21.56 -3.31 -34.67
CA LEU A 7 -22.90 -2.70 -34.66
C LEU A 7 -22.92 -1.37 -35.41
N SER A 8 -21.86 -0.59 -35.28
CA SER A 8 -21.71 0.68 -35.98
C SER A 8 -21.65 0.48 -37.49
N GLU A 9 -20.88 -0.51 -37.94
CA GLU A 9 -20.79 -0.89 -39.36
C GLU A 9 -22.13 -1.35 -39.91
N GLU A 10 -22.89 -2.13 -39.13
CA GLU A 10 -24.25 -2.56 -39.49
C GLU A 10 -25.21 -1.36 -39.65
N ILE A 11 -25.17 -0.40 -38.74
CA ILE A 11 -26.00 0.83 -38.83
C ILE A 11 -25.61 1.66 -40.06
N ASP A 12 -24.32 1.79 -40.37
CA ASP A 12 -23.86 2.47 -41.60
C ASP A 12 -24.39 1.80 -42.87
N VAL A 13 -24.39 0.46 -42.92
CA VAL A 13 -24.95 -0.29 -44.05
C VAL A 13 -26.46 -0.06 -44.16
N LEU A 14 -27.18 -0.05 -43.05
CA LEU A 14 -28.62 0.20 -43.03
C LEU A 14 -28.97 1.62 -43.49
N LEU A 15 -28.23 2.64 -43.04
CA LEU A 15 -28.42 4.02 -43.48
C LEU A 15 -28.15 4.19 -44.98
N LYS A 16 -27.11 3.52 -45.52
CA LYS A 16 -26.83 3.50 -46.96
C LYS A 16 -27.95 2.86 -47.77
N ARG A 17 -28.46 1.71 -47.34
CA ARG A 17 -29.59 1.04 -47.99
C ARG A 17 -30.86 1.89 -47.95
N LEU A 18 -31.13 2.54 -46.81
CA LEU A 18 -32.27 3.41 -46.67
C LEU A 18 -32.15 4.64 -47.58
N THR A 19 -30.94 5.18 -47.73
CA THR A 19 -30.65 6.25 -48.71
C THR A 19 -30.96 5.79 -50.13
N GLU A 20 -30.47 4.62 -50.55
CA GLU A 20 -30.69 4.07 -51.89
C GLU A 20 -32.19 3.84 -52.18
N VAL A 21 -32.95 3.33 -51.21
CA VAL A 21 -34.41 3.16 -51.33
C VAL A 21 -35.11 4.52 -51.49
N ASN A 22 -34.68 5.51 -50.73
CA ASN A 22 -35.25 6.86 -50.77
C ASN A 22 -34.90 7.62 -52.06
N GLU A 23 -33.75 7.33 -52.67
CA GLU A 23 -33.36 7.81 -54.00
C GLU A 23 -34.24 7.16 -55.08
N LYS A 24 -34.40 5.83 -55.05
CA LYS A 24 -35.29 5.11 -55.98
C LYS A 24 -36.73 5.60 -55.93
N MET A 25 -37.25 5.96 -54.75
CA MET A 25 -38.58 6.57 -54.62
C MET A 25 -38.67 7.95 -55.31
N GLY A 26 -37.57 8.69 -55.37
CA GLY A 26 -37.49 9.99 -56.05
C GLY A 26 -37.37 9.90 -57.58
N GLU A 27 -37.01 8.73 -58.12
CA GLU A 27 -36.96 8.50 -59.58
C GLU A 27 -38.37 8.31 -60.18
N PHE A 28 -39.36 7.93 -59.36
CA PHE A 28 -40.74 7.85 -59.82
C PHE A 28 -41.37 9.24 -59.92
N PRO A 29 -42.06 9.55 -61.03
CA PRO A 29 -42.71 10.85 -61.19
C PRO A 29 -43.79 11.05 -60.11
N PRO A 30 -43.92 12.28 -59.57
CA PRO A 30 -44.86 12.55 -58.49
C PRO A 30 -46.30 12.27 -58.92
N GLN A 31 -46.90 11.23 -58.33
CA GLN A 31 -48.28 10.84 -58.66
C GLN A 31 -49.33 11.71 -57.98
N ASN A 32 -49.03 12.23 -56.78
CA ASN A 32 -49.90 13.13 -56.02
C ASN A 32 -49.10 13.93 -54.98
N SER A 33 -49.70 15.00 -54.45
CA SER A 33 -49.07 15.87 -53.45
C SER A 33 -48.68 15.11 -52.17
N SER A 34 -49.51 14.15 -51.74
CA SER A 34 -49.21 13.29 -50.59
C SER A 34 -47.92 12.48 -50.76
N PHE A 35 -47.65 11.94 -51.95
CA PHE A 35 -46.42 11.19 -52.24
C PHE A 35 -45.17 12.07 -52.12
N ILE A 36 -45.22 13.30 -52.63
CA ILE A 36 -44.14 14.28 -52.48
C ILE A 36 -43.86 14.57 -51.01
N HIS A 37 -44.89 14.83 -50.20
CA HIS A 37 -44.72 15.10 -48.78
C HIS A 37 -44.14 13.91 -48.01
N THR A 38 -44.60 12.68 -48.31
CA THR A 38 -44.06 11.47 -47.69
C THR A 38 -42.59 11.26 -48.04
N LEU A 39 -42.19 11.47 -49.29
CA LEU A 39 -40.80 11.34 -49.72
C LEU A 39 -39.89 12.39 -49.06
N THR A 40 -40.32 13.65 -49.02
CA THR A 40 -39.59 14.72 -48.32
C THR A 40 -39.40 14.37 -46.84
N ARG A 41 -40.47 13.92 -46.17
CA ARG A 41 -40.40 13.50 -44.78
C ARG A 41 -39.42 12.33 -44.57
N HIS A 42 -39.39 11.35 -45.47
CA HIS A 42 -38.42 10.25 -45.37
C HIS A 42 -36.98 10.75 -45.51
N ARG A 43 -36.71 11.74 -46.36
CA ARG A 43 -35.38 12.36 -46.48
C ARG A 43 -34.99 13.09 -45.21
N ASP A 44 -35.89 13.86 -44.63
CA ASP A 44 -35.64 14.60 -43.39
C ASP A 44 -35.32 13.63 -42.23
N ILE A 45 -36.14 12.60 -42.05
CA ILE A 45 -35.95 11.60 -40.98
C ILE A 45 -34.62 10.84 -41.17
N LEU A 46 -34.29 10.44 -42.40
CA LEU A 46 -33.03 9.75 -42.70
C LEU A 46 -31.82 10.65 -42.40
N GLN A 47 -31.90 11.93 -42.75
CA GLN A 47 -30.86 12.91 -42.48
C GLN A 47 -30.66 13.07 -40.97
N ASP A 48 -31.74 13.20 -40.20
CA ASP A 48 -31.70 13.31 -38.74
C ASP A 48 -31.01 12.08 -38.10
N TYR A 49 -31.42 10.87 -38.51
CA TYR A 49 -30.80 9.63 -38.01
C TYR A 49 -29.31 9.54 -38.36
N THR A 50 -28.93 9.96 -39.57
CA THR A 50 -27.54 9.97 -40.00
C THR A 50 -26.70 10.94 -39.15
N GLN A 51 -27.26 12.12 -38.86
CA GLN A 51 -26.58 13.13 -38.05
C GLN A 51 -26.42 12.67 -36.59
N GLU A 52 -27.48 12.15 -35.98
CA GLU A 52 -27.43 11.67 -34.59
C GLU A 52 -26.52 10.45 -34.45
N PHE A 53 -26.48 9.57 -35.46
CA PHE A 53 -25.54 8.45 -35.48
C PHE A 53 -24.08 8.94 -35.50
N ARG A 54 -23.74 9.88 -36.40
CA ARG A 54 -22.39 10.47 -36.47
C ARG A 54 -21.98 11.16 -35.17
N LYS A 55 -22.89 11.91 -34.56
CA LYS A 55 -22.67 12.55 -33.27
C LYS A 55 -22.39 11.53 -32.17
N THR A 56 -23.15 10.43 -32.16
CA THR A 56 -22.95 9.33 -31.22
C THR A 56 -21.60 8.65 -31.41
N GLN A 57 -21.19 8.39 -32.66
CA GLN A 57 -19.85 7.86 -32.96
C GLN A 57 -18.73 8.78 -32.47
N ASN A 58 -18.81 10.08 -32.76
CA ASN A 58 -17.82 11.06 -32.33
C ASN A 58 -17.70 11.12 -30.81
N ASN A 59 -18.83 11.16 -30.10
CA ASN A 59 -18.84 11.14 -28.64
C ASN A 59 -18.17 9.89 -28.07
N LEU A 60 -18.43 8.71 -28.65
CA LEU A 60 -17.81 7.47 -28.20
C LEU A 60 -16.32 7.42 -28.49
N LYS A 61 -15.89 7.91 -29.66
CA LYS A 61 -14.47 8.05 -30.00
C LYS A 61 -13.74 8.94 -29.00
N SER A 62 -14.27 10.13 -28.70
CA SER A 62 -13.65 11.03 -27.72
C SER A 62 -13.61 10.43 -26.31
N ARG A 63 -14.65 9.65 -25.93
CA ARG A 63 -14.65 8.93 -24.65
C ARG A 63 -13.57 7.84 -24.59
N LYS A 64 -13.38 7.10 -25.69
CA LYS A 64 -12.33 6.08 -25.81
C LYS A 64 -10.94 6.71 -25.71
N GLU A 65 -10.66 7.76 -26.47
CA GLU A 65 -9.37 8.47 -26.43
C GLU A 65 -9.06 8.98 -25.00
N ARG A 66 -10.06 9.54 -24.32
CA ARG A 66 -9.94 9.94 -22.92
C ARG A 66 -9.61 8.75 -22.01
N GLU A 67 -10.24 7.61 -22.21
CA GLU A 67 -9.99 6.42 -21.40
C GLU A 67 -8.57 5.89 -21.60
N GLU A 68 -8.10 5.83 -22.85
CA GLU A 68 -6.73 5.41 -23.18
C GLU A 68 -5.67 6.31 -22.50
N LEU A 69 -5.87 7.62 -22.52
CA LEU A 69 -5.00 8.57 -21.80
C LEU A 69 -5.00 8.31 -20.28
N LEU A 70 -6.18 8.07 -19.69
CA LEU A 70 -6.30 7.79 -18.26
C LEU A 70 -5.68 6.44 -17.87
N GLN A 71 -5.73 5.43 -18.74
CA GLN A 71 -5.07 4.15 -18.51
C GLN A 71 -3.54 4.32 -18.45
N GLY A 72 -2.97 5.17 -19.31
CA GLY A 72 -1.54 5.54 -19.25
C GLY A 72 -1.15 6.13 -17.90
N VAL A 73 -1.89 7.15 -17.45
CA VAL A 73 -1.65 7.80 -16.14
C VAL A 73 -1.79 6.83 -14.98
N LYS A 74 -2.80 5.95 -14.99
CA LYS A 74 -2.96 4.92 -13.94
C LYS A 74 -1.74 4.00 -13.86
N LYS A 75 -1.23 3.54 -15.01
CA LYS A 75 -0.06 2.66 -15.08
C LYS A 75 1.20 3.35 -14.54
N GLU A 76 1.40 4.63 -14.83
CA GLU A 76 2.52 5.41 -14.29
C GLU A 76 2.41 5.59 -12.77
N ILE A 77 1.21 5.91 -12.27
CA ILE A 77 0.96 6.04 -10.82
C ILE A 77 1.27 4.73 -10.10
N ASP A 78 0.79 3.60 -10.64
CA ASP A 78 1.03 2.29 -10.04
C ASP A 78 2.52 1.93 -10.06
N SER A 79 3.21 2.20 -11.18
CA SER A 79 4.66 1.99 -11.28
C SER A 79 5.43 2.84 -10.26
N SER A 80 5.05 4.11 -10.09
CA SER A 80 5.64 5.03 -9.11
C SER A 80 5.38 4.56 -7.67
N LYS A 81 4.16 4.14 -7.35
CA LYS A 81 3.81 3.55 -6.05
C LYS A 81 4.63 2.31 -5.75
N THR A 82 4.76 1.38 -6.71
CA THR A 82 5.57 0.17 -6.54
C THR A 82 7.05 0.52 -6.30
N ALA A 83 7.61 1.48 -7.04
CA ALA A 83 8.98 1.94 -6.84
C ALA A 83 9.18 2.58 -5.45
N LEU A 84 8.23 3.40 -5.00
CA LEU A 84 8.25 4.03 -3.68
C LEU A 84 8.15 2.99 -2.55
N ASN A 85 7.24 2.02 -2.68
CA ASN A 85 7.09 0.93 -1.71
C ASN A 85 8.37 0.10 -1.62
N ARG A 86 8.99 -0.23 -2.76
CA ARG A 86 10.27 -0.94 -2.79
C ARG A 86 11.38 -0.14 -2.09
N ARG A 87 11.40 1.18 -2.27
CA ARG A 87 12.35 2.06 -1.58
C ARG A 87 12.08 2.10 -0.07
N LEU A 88 10.82 2.15 0.35
CA LEU A 88 10.42 2.10 1.75
C LEU A 88 10.86 0.78 2.41
N ASP A 89 10.64 -0.36 1.73
CA ASP A 89 11.07 -1.68 2.21
C ASP A 89 12.58 -1.76 2.39
N LEU A 90 13.37 -1.14 1.49
CA LEU A 90 14.82 -1.07 1.63
C LEU A 90 15.22 -0.27 2.87
N TYR A 91 14.61 0.90 3.10
CA TYR A 91 14.89 1.70 4.30
C TYR A 91 14.51 1.00 5.60
N MET A 92 13.38 0.29 5.62
CA MET A 92 12.95 -0.52 6.77
C MET A 92 13.97 -1.63 7.06
N LYS A 93 14.37 -2.39 6.03
CA LYS A 93 15.40 -3.43 6.16
C LYS A 93 16.74 -2.88 6.64
N GLU A 94 17.18 -1.74 6.09
CA GLU A 94 18.43 -1.11 6.51
C GLU A 94 18.38 -0.67 7.98
N ARG A 95 17.25 -0.09 8.41
CA ARG A 95 17.03 0.22 9.83
C ARG A 95 17.12 -1.01 10.72
N ASP A 96 16.46 -2.11 10.35
CA ASP A 96 16.46 -3.33 11.15
C ASP A 96 17.87 -3.94 11.25
N HIS A 97 18.61 -3.93 10.14
CA HIS A 97 20.01 -4.37 10.11
C HIS A 97 20.91 -3.50 10.99
N LEU A 98 20.77 -2.17 10.93
CA LEU A 98 21.55 -1.24 11.76
C LEU A 98 21.25 -1.44 13.25
N VAL A 99 19.98 -1.58 13.61
CA VAL A 99 19.57 -1.86 15.00
C VAL A 99 20.17 -3.19 15.47
N SER A 100 20.01 -4.25 14.68
CA SER A 100 20.57 -5.57 15.00
C SER A 100 22.10 -5.53 15.13
N ALA A 101 22.79 -4.86 14.21
CA ALA A 101 24.24 -4.69 14.25
C ALA A 101 24.71 -3.89 15.48
N ALA A 102 23.98 -2.83 15.86
CA ALA A 102 24.23 -2.07 17.06
C ALA A 102 24.08 -2.95 18.32
N PHE A 103 22.99 -3.72 18.43
CA PHE A 103 22.79 -4.68 19.51
C PHE A 103 23.89 -5.74 19.58
N LYS A 104 24.27 -6.31 18.43
CA LYS A 104 25.36 -7.29 18.35
C LYS A 104 26.71 -6.69 18.80
N LYS A 105 26.99 -5.43 18.43
CA LYS A 105 28.19 -4.71 18.88
C LYS A 105 28.15 -4.45 20.40
N ILE A 106 26.99 -4.09 20.95
CA ILE A 106 26.80 -3.93 22.40
C ILE A 106 27.03 -5.26 23.12
N GLN A 107 26.44 -6.35 22.61
CA GLN A 107 26.62 -7.70 23.16
C GLN A 107 28.09 -8.13 23.12
N SER A 108 28.80 -7.88 22.02
CA SER A 108 30.24 -8.16 21.92
C SER A 108 31.03 -7.38 22.97
N ARG A 109 30.78 -6.07 23.14
CA ARG A 109 31.46 -5.28 24.19
C ARG A 109 31.13 -5.79 25.59
N MET A 110 29.89 -6.19 25.84
CA MET A 110 29.48 -6.78 27.11
C MET A 110 30.26 -8.07 27.38
N MET A 111 30.40 -8.93 26.37
CA MET A 111 31.16 -10.17 26.44
C MET A 111 32.68 -9.92 26.61
N ASP A 112 33.23 -8.91 25.94
CA ASP A 112 34.62 -8.46 26.13
C ASP A 112 34.85 -7.96 27.56
N ILE A 113 33.92 -7.21 28.14
CA ILE A 113 33.96 -6.78 29.54
C ILE A 113 33.90 -7.98 30.48
N THR A 114 33.00 -8.94 30.24
CA THR A 114 32.90 -10.18 31.01
C THR A 114 34.19 -11.00 30.94
N SER A 115 34.83 -11.07 29.77
CA SER A 115 36.08 -11.82 29.57
C SER A 115 37.32 -11.15 30.20
N ARG A 116 37.33 -9.81 30.30
CA ARG A 116 38.42 -9.04 30.92
C ARG A 116 38.32 -8.90 32.44
N PHE A 117 37.13 -9.13 32.99
CA PHE A 117 36.92 -9.22 34.44
C PHE A 117 36.47 -10.63 34.87
N PRO A 118 37.31 -11.67 34.71
CA PRO A 118 37.07 -12.98 35.35
C PRO A 118 37.05 -12.86 36.89
N THR A 119 37.52 -11.72 37.40
CA THR A 119 37.56 -11.30 38.80
C THR A 119 36.22 -10.82 39.37
N LEU A 120 35.13 -10.71 38.60
CA LEU A 120 33.82 -10.37 39.17
C LEU A 120 33.32 -11.43 40.15
N ASN A 121 33.63 -12.71 39.92
CA ASN A 121 33.34 -13.77 40.91
C ASN A 121 34.11 -13.53 42.23
N ASN A 122 35.37 -13.10 42.14
CA ASN A 122 36.20 -12.78 43.31
C ASN A 122 35.81 -11.46 43.99
N LEU A 123 35.27 -10.47 43.26
CA LEU A 123 34.76 -9.22 43.85
C LEU A 123 33.38 -9.41 44.49
N ILE A 124 32.50 -10.24 43.92
CA ILE A 124 31.28 -10.70 44.61
C ILE A 124 31.65 -11.45 45.90
N HIS A 125 32.70 -12.28 45.88
CA HIS A 125 33.23 -12.92 47.07
C HIS A 125 33.86 -11.91 48.06
N LYS A 126 34.57 -10.88 47.58
CA LYS A 126 35.19 -9.81 48.40
C LYS A 126 34.16 -8.85 49.02
N ILE A 127 33.08 -8.55 48.30
CA ILE A 127 31.95 -7.75 48.80
C ILE A 127 31.18 -8.56 49.86
N ASN A 128 30.95 -9.85 49.61
CA ASN A 128 30.32 -10.75 50.59
C ASN A 128 31.22 -10.96 51.83
N MET A 129 32.56 -10.99 51.67
CA MET A 129 33.51 -11.07 52.78
C MET A 129 33.56 -9.81 53.65
N LYS A 130 33.40 -8.61 53.07
CA LYS A 130 33.42 -7.37 53.86
C LYS A 130 32.16 -7.23 54.73
N LYS A 131 30.98 -7.64 54.22
CA LYS A 131 29.75 -7.73 55.03
C LYS A 131 29.80 -8.81 56.12
N ARG A 132 30.52 -9.92 55.91
CA ARG A 132 30.65 -11.00 56.90
C ARG A 132 31.45 -10.58 58.14
N LYS A 133 32.49 -9.75 57.97
CA LYS A 133 33.36 -9.30 59.08
C LYS A 133 32.62 -8.41 60.08
N ASP A 134 31.84 -7.44 59.59
CA ASP A 134 31.09 -6.54 60.47
C ASP A 134 30.04 -7.32 61.29
N SER A 135 29.38 -8.30 60.67
CA SER A 135 28.40 -9.16 61.37
C SER A 135 29.04 -10.08 62.42
N ILE A 136 30.26 -10.57 62.19
CA ILE A 136 30.98 -11.42 63.16
C ILE A 136 31.42 -10.60 64.37
N ILE A 137 31.96 -9.40 64.17
CA ILE A 137 32.43 -8.52 65.26
C ILE A 137 31.27 -8.14 66.18
N ILE A 138 30.13 -7.71 65.61
CA ILE A 138 28.93 -7.36 66.38
C ILE A 138 28.43 -8.57 67.19
N GLY A 139 28.42 -9.76 66.60
CA GLY A 139 28.03 -10.99 67.29
C GLY A 139 28.94 -11.34 68.48
N CYS A 140 30.27 -11.21 68.33
CA CYS A 140 31.21 -11.48 69.41
C CYS A 140 31.05 -10.51 70.59
N VAL A 141 30.84 -9.21 70.33
CA VAL A 141 30.64 -8.20 71.38
C VAL A 141 29.37 -8.49 72.18
N ILE A 142 28.26 -8.80 71.49
CA ILE A 142 27.00 -9.17 72.13
C ILE A 142 27.19 -10.43 72.99
N GLY A 143 27.82 -11.47 72.43
CA GLY A 143 28.09 -12.72 73.16
C GLY A 143 28.90 -12.52 74.44
N ILE A 144 30.02 -11.78 74.36
CA ILE A 144 30.89 -11.51 75.52
C ILE A 144 30.13 -10.69 76.58
N CYS A 145 29.40 -9.65 76.19
CA CYS A 145 28.59 -8.87 77.14
C CYS A 145 27.54 -9.74 77.83
N THR A 146 26.82 -10.60 77.09
CA THR A 146 25.82 -11.50 77.68
C THR A 146 26.44 -12.51 78.64
N PHE A 147 27.61 -13.05 78.33
CA PHE A 147 28.31 -14.01 79.18
C PHE A 147 28.82 -13.36 80.48
N LEU A 148 29.42 -12.16 80.38
CA LEU A 148 29.89 -11.42 81.55
C LEU A 148 28.75 -11.03 82.50
N LEU A 149 27.60 -10.61 81.96
CA LEU A 149 26.42 -10.33 82.77
C LEU A 149 25.90 -11.57 83.49
N LEU A 150 25.84 -12.73 82.82
CA LEU A 150 25.45 -13.98 83.44
C LEU A 150 26.45 -14.44 84.51
N TYR A 151 27.75 -14.32 84.25
CA TYR A 151 28.79 -14.65 85.21
C TYR A 151 28.70 -13.76 86.45
N TYR A 152 28.55 -12.45 86.26
CA TYR A 152 28.40 -11.50 87.38
C TYR A 152 27.12 -11.79 88.18
N GLY A 153 26.00 -12.11 87.50
CA GLY A 153 24.75 -12.48 88.17
C GLY A 153 24.77 -13.83 88.88
N PHE A 154 25.68 -14.75 88.52
CA PHE A 154 25.89 -16.01 89.24
C PHE A 154 26.96 -15.91 90.34
N HIS A 155 27.87 -14.94 90.24
CA HIS A 155 28.97 -14.73 91.18
C HIS A 155 28.65 -13.65 92.24
N ASN A 156 27.44 -13.08 92.22
CA ASN A 156 26.93 -12.14 93.22
C ASN A 156 25.54 -12.58 93.68
#